data_AF-A0A9P1I0Q7-F1
#
_entry.id   AF-A0A9P1I0Q7-F1
#
_cell.length_a   1.000
_cell.length_b   1.000
_cell.length_c   1.000
_cell.angle_alpha   90.00
_cell.angle_beta   90.00
_cell.angle_gamma   90.00
#
_symmetry.space_group_name_H-M   'P 1'
#
loop_
_entity.id
_entity.type
_entity.pdbx_description
1 polymer ?
#
loop_
_entity_poly.entity_id
_entity_poly.type
_entity_poly.pdbx_seq_one_letter_code
_entity_poly.pdbx_strand_id
1 'polypeptide(L)'
;MGGTVGCVVTGTKLYSNGNFIRDLQSTELEVLTKYKKDMAAFKSKIDEAFENAEKIEANNSTIPPMPIKPNMPTFCTGPDTTMYIFGGCTVQNNKVYVGKILARELDNDEKKKLVEFAKKVAEKSKKGEVPTSDLYKGLEFCTEF
;
A
#
# COMPACT_ATOMS: atom_id res chain seq x y z
N MET A 1 -9.04 8.20 -13.83
CA MET A 1 -8.48 6.93 -13.33
C MET A 1 -8.85 6.77 -11.86
N GLY A 2 -9.99 6.16 -11.55
CA GLY A 2 -10.38 5.84 -10.17
C GLY A 2 -9.73 4.53 -9.75
N GLY A 3 -8.51 4.60 -9.21
CA GLY A 3 -7.76 3.42 -8.80
C GLY A 3 -8.38 2.77 -7.57
N THR A 4 -8.64 1.47 -7.62
CA THR A 4 -8.90 0.63 -6.43
C THR A 4 -7.62 0.38 -5.61
N VAL A 5 -6.52 1.07 -5.94
CA VAL A 5 -5.22 0.94 -5.29
C VAL A 5 -5.20 1.86 -4.08
N GLY A 6 -5.05 1.28 -2.90
CA GLY A 6 -5.02 2.06 -1.66
C GLY A 6 -5.12 1.20 -0.42
N CYS A 7 -4.65 1.77 0.69
CA CYS A 7 -4.83 1.24 2.04
C CYS A 7 -5.95 2.02 2.72
N VAL A 8 -7.00 1.32 3.14
CA VAL A 8 -8.18 1.92 3.75
C VAL A 8 -8.46 1.21 5.06
N VAL A 9 -8.72 2.00 6.11
CA VAL A 9 -9.17 1.48 7.40
C VAL A 9 -10.56 2.01 7.69
N THR A 10 -11.51 1.11 7.93
CA THR A 10 -12.86 1.45 8.40
C THR A 10 -13.19 0.65 9.65
N GLY A 11 -13.58 1.35 10.72
CA GLY A 11 -13.58 0.78 12.08
C GLY A 11 -12.19 0.24 12.44
N THR A 12 -12.10 -1.05 12.75
CA THR A 12 -10.85 -1.78 12.99
C THR A 12 -10.36 -2.56 11.77
N LYS A 13 -11.06 -2.51 10.64
CA LYS A 13 -10.81 -3.38 9.49
C LYS A 13 -9.86 -2.75 8.50
N LEU A 14 -8.76 -3.45 8.20
CA LEU A 14 -7.79 -3.10 7.18
C LEU A 14 -8.21 -3.67 5.83
N TYR A 15 -8.27 -2.79 4.84
CA TYR A 15 -8.47 -3.12 3.44
C TYR A 15 -7.27 -2.63 2.64
N SER A 16 -6.81 -3.46 1.70
CA SER A 16 -5.78 -3.08 0.75
C SER A 16 -6.18 -3.52 -0.64
N ASN A 17 -6.05 -2.63 -1.61
CA ASN A 17 -6.46 -2.82 -3.02
C ASN A 17 -7.94 -3.21 -3.19
N GLY A 18 -8.79 -2.81 -2.23
CA GLY A 18 -10.22 -3.17 -2.19
C GLY A 18 -10.52 -4.51 -1.50
N ASN A 19 -9.50 -5.26 -1.09
CA ASN A 19 -9.67 -6.55 -0.41
C ASN A 19 -9.59 -6.39 1.11
N PHE A 20 -10.46 -7.07 1.84
CA PHE A 20 -10.32 -7.22 3.29
C PHE A 20 -9.08 -8.05 3.63
N ILE A 21 -8.22 -7.53 4.49
CA ILE A 21 -6.96 -8.18 4.88
C ILE A 21 -7.13 -8.84 6.24
N ARG A 22 -7.42 -8.04 7.26
CA ARG A 22 -7.60 -8.44 8.66
C ARG A 22 -8.12 -7.26 9.49
N ASP A 23 -8.45 -7.51 10.74
CA ASP A 23 -8.57 -6.45 11.73
C ASP A 23 -7.18 -5.95 12.17
N LEU A 24 -7.09 -4.66 12.48
CA LEU A 24 -5.91 -4.03 13.03
C LEU A 24 -5.71 -4.45 14.49
N GLN A 25 -4.44 -4.59 14.86
CA GLN A 25 -4.02 -4.82 16.23
C GLN A 25 -4.14 -3.54 17.06
N SER A 26 -4.19 -3.66 18.39
CA SER A 26 -4.27 -2.50 19.30
C SER A 26 -3.15 -1.48 19.07
N THR A 27 -1.92 -1.95 18.88
CA THR A 27 -0.75 -1.12 18.56
C THR A 27 -0.90 -0.40 17.22
N GLU A 28 -1.51 -1.03 16.22
CA GLU A 28 -1.76 -0.41 14.91
C GLU A 28 -2.86 0.65 14.97
N LEU A 29 -3.84 0.50 15.87
CA LEU A 29 -4.86 1.51 16.13
C LEU A 29 -4.27 2.78 16.77
N GLU A 30 -3.27 2.64 17.64
CA GLU A 30 -2.52 3.78 18.19
C GLU A 30 -1.76 4.51 17.08
N VAL A 31 -1.06 3.77 16.22
CA VAL A 31 -0.36 4.31 15.05
C VAL A 31 -1.34 5.03 14.11
N LEU A 32 -2.51 4.44 13.85
CA LEU A 32 -3.54 5.05 13.02
C LEU A 32 -4.07 6.36 13.64
N THR A 33 -4.27 6.39 14.95
CA THR A 33 -4.73 7.57 15.67
C THR A 33 -3.72 8.71 15.55
N LYS A 34 -2.44 8.40 15.75
CA LYS A 34 -1.35 9.36 15.54
C LYS A 34 -1.31 9.85 14.10
N TYR A 35 -1.36 8.94 13.13
CA TYR A 35 -1.35 9.28 11.70
C TYR A 35 -2.51 10.20 11.32
N LYS A 36 -3.72 9.96 11.82
CA LYS A 36 -4.89 10.84 11.60
C LYS A 36 -4.67 12.24 12.14
N LYS A 37 -4.10 12.36 13.34
CA LYS A 37 -3.76 13.66 13.96
C LYS A 37 -2.71 14.40 13.13
N ASP A 38 -1.64 13.71 12.74
CA ASP A 38 -0.55 14.29 11.95
C ASP A 38 -1.06 14.74 10.57
N MET A 39 -1.97 13.97 9.96
CA MET A 39 -2.61 14.33 8.69
C MET A 39 -3.54 15.54 8.81
N ALA A 40 -4.27 15.68 9.92
CA ALA A 40 -5.10 16.86 10.17
C ALA A 40 -4.24 18.12 10.33
N ALA A 41 -3.15 18.03 11.09
CA ALA A 41 -2.19 19.13 11.24
C ALA A 41 -1.50 19.49 9.91
N PHE A 42 -1.15 18.49 9.11
CA PHE A 42 -0.61 18.70 7.76
C PHE A 42 -1.58 19.46 6.85
N LYS A 43 -2.86 19.05 6.83
CA LYS A 43 -3.90 19.73 6.04
C LYS A 43 -4.10 21.18 6.49
N SER A 44 -4.21 21.44 7.80
CA SER A 44 -4.33 22.79 8.34
C SER A 44 -3.20 23.70 7.86
N LYS A 45 -1.95 23.21 7.93
CA LYS A 45 -0.78 23.99 7.47
C LYS A 45 -0.78 24.26 5.96
N ILE A 46 -1.29 23.32 5.18
CA ILE A 46 -1.45 23.49 3.74
C ILE A 46 -2.52 24.55 3.46
N ASP A 47 -3.68 24.44 4.11
CA ASP A 47 -4.81 25.37 3.94
C ASP A 47 -4.40 26.79 4.35
N GLU A 48 -3.73 26.95 5.51
CA GLU A 48 -3.17 28.22 5.98
C GLU A 48 -2.15 28.83 4.99
N ALA A 49 -1.31 27.99 4.37
CA ALA A 49 -0.33 28.46 3.39
C ALA A 49 -1.01 28.96 2.11
N PHE A 50 -2.08 28.30 1.67
CA PHE A 50 -2.86 28.72 0.50
C PHE A 50 -3.67 30.00 0.78
N GLU A 51 -4.30 30.11 1.96
CA GLU A 51 -5.05 31.31 2.34
C GLU A 51 -4.18 32.56 2.46
N ASN A 52 -2.90 32.41 2.82
CA ASN A 52 -1.97 33.51 2.96
C ASN A 52 -1.09 33.75 1.71
N ALA A 53 -1.30 33.00 0.63
CA ALA A 53 -0.51 33.11 -0.60
C ALA A 53 -0.56 34.53 -1.20
N GLU A 54 -1.76 35.12 -1.30
CA GLU A 54 -1.93 36.48 -1.84
C GLU A 54 -1.22 37.55 -0.99
N LYS A 55 -1.15 37.37 0.33
CA LYS A 55 -0.45 38.29 1.24
C LYS A 55 1.08 38.18 1.11
N ILE A 56 1.58 36.98 0.85
CA ILE A 56 3.01 36.73 0.64
C ILE A 56 3.44 37.35 -0.70
N GLU A 57 2.64 37.19 -1.74
CA GLU A 57 2.85 37.83 -3.04
C GLU A 57 2.81 39.36 -2.93
N ALA A 58 1.81 39.91 -2.25
CA ALA A 58 1.69 41.36 -2.05
C ALA A 58 2.84 41.97 -1.25
N ASN A 59 3.41 41.22 -0.29
CA ASN A 59 4.52 41.68 0.55
C ASN A 59 5.90 41.26 0.02
N ASN A 60 5.99 40.73 -1.21
CA ASN A 60 7.23 40.20 -1.82
C ASN A 60 8.05 39.32 -0.86
N SER A 61 7.35 38.53 -0.05
CA SER A 61 7.92 37.73 1.04
C SER A 61 8.27 36.32 0.54
N THR A 62 9.22 35.66 1.20
CA THR A 62 9.61 34.29 0.84
C THR A 62 8.49 33.30 1.10
N ILE A 63 8.25 32.40 0.15
CA ILE A 63 7.25 31.32 0.27
C ILE A 63 7.65 30.43 1.46
N PRO A 64 6.74 30.16 2.42
CA PRO A 64 7.02 29.30 3.55
C PRO A 64 7.35 27.87 3.09
N PRO A 65 8.20 27.14 3.83
CA PRO A 65 8.52 25.76 3.49
C PRO A 65 7.26 24.90 3.52
N MET A 66 7.07 24.11 2.47
CA MET A 66 5.93 23.21 2.36
C MET A 66 5.95 22.21 3.52
N PRO A 67 4.84 22.00 4.24
CA PRO A 67 4.80 21.04 5.33
C PRO A 67 5.11 19.64 4.78
N ILE A 68 5.76 18.81 5.60
CA ILE A 68 6.11 17.44 5.21
C ILE A 68 4.89 16.56 5.40
N LYS A 69 4.47 15.85 4.34
CA LYS A 69 3.37 14.90 4.41
C LYS A 69 3.73 13.75 5.36
N PRO A 70 2.85 13.40 6.32
CA PRO A 70 3.08 12.25 7.19
C PRO A 70 3.28 10.96 6.41
N ASN A 71 4.24 10.14 6.85
CA ASN A 71 4.49 8.82 6.27
C ASN A 71 3.29 7.90 6.51
N MET A 72 2.96 7.11 5.48
CA MET A 72 1.89 6.13 5.58
C MET A 72 2.25 5.07 6.65
N PRO A 73 1.28 4.59 7.44
CA PRO A 73 1.53 3.53 8.41
C PRO A 73 2.10 2.27 7.74
N THR A 74 3.03 1.59 8.41
CA THR A 74 3.73 0.42 7.87
C THR A 74 2.80 -0.75 7.54
N PHE A 75 1.66 -0.87 8.23
CA PHE A 75 0.64 -1.87 7.95
C PHE A 75 -0.06 -1.67 6.60
N CYS A 76 0.10 -0.52 5.94
CA CYS A 76 -0.38 -0.27 4.59
C CYS A 76 0.58 -0.70 3.48
N THR A 77 1.83 -1.00 3.84
CA THR A 77 2.90 -1.45 2.93
C THR A 77 3.51 -2.76 3.41
N GLY A 78 2.79 -3.50 4.24
CA GLY A 78 3.20 -4.78 4.80
C GLY A 78 3.04 -5.93 3.80
N PRO A 79 3.60 -7.12 4.11
CA PRO A 79 3.51 -8.30 3.25
C PRO A 79 2.07 -8.74 2.94
N ASP A 80 1.17 -8.62 3.91
CA ASP A 80 -0.25 -8.93 3.81
C ASP A 80 -1.01 -7.94 2.90
N THR A 81 -0.57 -6.69 2.86
CA THR A 81 -1.15 -5.65 1.97
C THR A 81 -0.51 -5.57 0.60
N THR A 82 0.56 -6.33 0.34
CA THR A 82 1.27 -6.34 -0.94
C THR A 82 0.54 -7.25 -1.92
N MET A 83 0.19 -6.71 -3.09
CA MET A 83 -0.47 -7.45 -4.17
C MET A 83 0.51 -7.76 -5.28
N TYR A 84 0.61 -9.03 -5.63
CA TYR A 84 1.39 -9.51 -6.76
C TYR A 84 0.45 -9.80 -7.93
N ILE A 85 0.76 -9.22 -9.08
CA ILE A 85 -0.04 -9.38 -10.30
C ILE A 85 0.61 -10.47 -11.15
N PHE A 86 -0.14 -11.53 -11.41
CA PHE A 86 0.26 -12.63 -12.26
C PHE A 86 -0.58 -12.63 -13.54
N GLY A 87 -0.15 -13.37 -14.57
CA GLY A 87 -0.88 -13.49 -15.82
C GLY A 87 -2.21 -14.23 -15.61
N GLY A 88 -3.28 -13.50 -15.29
CA GLY A 88 -4.65 -14.02 -15.15
C GLY A 88 -5.25 -13.90 -13.74
N CYS A 89 -4.45 -13.64 -12.71
CA CYS A 89 -4.93 -13.46 -11.35
C CYS A 89 -4.03 -12.51 -10.54
N THR A 90 -4.52 -12.04 -9.40
CA THR A 90 -3.69 -11.36 -8.41
C THR A 90 -3.61 -12.20 -7.14
N VAL A 91 -2.47 -12.12 -6.47
CA VAL A 91 -2.25 -12.79 -5.19
C VAL A 91 -1.96 -11.75 -4.13
N GLN A 92 -2.74 -11.75 -3.07
CA GLN A 92 -2.58 -10.82 -1.95
C GLN A 92 -3.01 -11.50 -0.66
N ASN A 93 -2.25 -11.33 0.41
CA ASN A 93 -2.52 -11.96 1.71
C ASN A 93 -2.80 -13.47 1.61
N ASN A 94 -1.98 -14.20 0.83
CA ASN A 94 -2.14 -15.63 0.55
C ASN A 94 -3.48 -16.03 -0.09
N LYS A 95 -4.18 -15.09 -0.74
CA LYS A 95 -5.43 -15.31 -1.45
C LYS A 95 -5.27 -15.01 -2.92
N VAL A 96 -5.85 -15.86 -3.76
CA VAL A 96 -5.89 -15.73 -5.21
C VAL A 96 -7.19 -15.04 -5.60
N TYR A 97 -7.09 -13.98 -6.39
CA TYR A 97 -8.22 -13.23 -6.91
C TYR A 97 -8.22 -13.25 -8.44
N VAL A 98 -9.36 -13.57 -9.02
CA VAL A 98 -9.62 -13.40 -10.45
C VAL A 98 -10.46 -12.13 -10.61
N GLY A 99 -9.85 -11.06 -11.12
CA GLY A 99 -10.43 -9.72 -11.05
C GLY A 99 -10.55 -9.24 -9.60
N LYS A 100 -11.79 -9.12 -9.09
CA LYS A 100 -12.10 -8.73 -7.69
C LYS A 100 -12.71 -9.86 -6.87
N ILE A 101 -12.83 -11.05 -7.45
CA ILE A 101 -13.50 -12.19 -6.84
C ILE A 101 -12.42 -13.06 -6.19
N LEU A 102 -12.60 -13.37 -4.91
CA LEU A 102 -11.78 -14.37 -4.22
C LEU A 102 -12.03 -15.74 -4.87
N ALA A 103 -11.01 -16.30 -5.51
CA ALA A 103 -11.10 -17.60 -6.15
C ALA A 103 -10.77 -18.71 -5.15
N ARG A 104 -9.64 -18.60 -4.45
CA ARG A 104 -9.19 -19.56 -3.43
C ARG A 104 -8.11 -18.97 -2.53
N GLU A 105 -7.75 -19.72 -1.50
CA GLU A 105 -6.53 -19.46 -0.73
C GLU A 105 -5.36 -20.27 -1.30
N LEU A 106 -4.14 -19.77 -1.08
CA LEU A 106 -2.93 -20.52 -1.38
C LEU A 106 -2.75 -21.67 -0.36
N ASP A 107 -2.28 -22.80 -0.84
CA ASP A 107 -1.84 -23.89 0.03
C ASP A 107 -0.50 -23.57 0.73
N ASN A 108 -0.02 -24.47 1.58
CA ASN A 108 1.20 -24.26 2.36
C ASN A 108 2.48 -24.21 1.50
N ASP A 109 2.54 -24.95 0.40
CA ASP A 109 3.71 -24.97 -0.47
C ASP A 109 3.71 -23.76 -1.41
N GLU A 110 2.54 -23.35 -1.90
CA GLU A 110 2.35 -22.09 -2.64
C GLU A 110 2.70 -20.87 -1.79
N LYS A 111 2.30 -20.85 -0.51
CA LYS A 111 2.70 -19.79 0.44
C LYS A 111 4.22 -19.68 0.55
N LYS A 112 4.94 -20.80 0.64
CA LYS A 112 6.42 -20.80 0.67
C LYS A 112 7.00 -20.23 -0.62
N LYS A 113 6.49 -20.66 -1.78
CA LYS A 113 6.89 -20.14 -3.09
C LYS A 113 6.66 -18.63 -3.19
N LEU A 114 5.52 -18.14 -2.71
CA LEU A 114 5.21 -16.71 -2.69
C LEU A 114 6.17 -15.91 -1.82
N VAL A 115 6.54 -16.42 -0.64
CA VAL A 115 7.52 -15.79 0.26
C VAL A 115 8.91 -15.71 -0.40
N GLU A 116 9.35 -16.79 -1.03
CA GLU A 116 10.62 -16.80 -1.76
C GLU A 116 10.63 -15.82 -2.93
N PHE A 117 9.53 -15.78 -3.68
CA PHE A 117 9.32 -14.82 -4.76
C PHE A 117 9.38 -13.39 -4.24
N ALA A 118 8.62 -13.06 -3.20
CA ALA A 118 8.59 -11.74 -2.57
C ALA A 118 10.00 -11.27 -2.14
N LYS A 119 10.79 -12.18 -1.55
CA LYS A 119 12.17 -11.90 -1.16
C LYS A 119 13.04 -11.57 -2.37
N LYS A 120 13.00 -12.38 -3.43
CA LYS A 120 13.78 -12.16 -4.65
C LYS A 120 13.36 -10.86 -5.37
N VAL A 121 12.07 -10.54 -5.40
CA VAL A 121 11.58 -9.26 -5.93
C VAL A 121 12.16 -8.11 -5.12
N ALA A 122 12.05 -8.14 -3.80
CA ALA A 122 12.56 -7.08 -2.93
C ALA A 122 14.09 -6.89 -3.08
N GLU A 123 14.86 -7.97 -3.22
CA GLU A 123 16.29 -7.92 -3.46
C GLU A 123 16.65 -7.27 -4.81
N LYS A 124 15.93 -7.62 -5.88
CA LYS A 124 16.10 -6.99 -7.20
C LYS A 124 15.72 -5.51 -7.19
N SER A 125 14.60 -5.16 -6.55
CA SER A 125 14.17 -3.76 -6.43
C SER A 125 15.19 -2.90 -5.68
N LYS A 126 15.86 -3.43 -4.65
CA LYS A 126 16.95 -2.72 -3.95
C LYS A 126 18.16 -2.43 -4.85
N LYS A 127 18.38 -3.24 -5.87
CA LYS A 127 19.46 -3.07 -6.86
C LYS A 127 19.03 -2.23 -8.07
N GLY A 128 17.78 -1.75 -8.11
CA GLY A 128 17.24 -1.04 -9.27
C GLY A 128 16.95 -1.95 -10.47
N GLU A 129 16.92 -3.27 -10.27
CA GLU A 129 16.68 -4.25 -11.33
C GLU A 129 15.18 -4.55 -11.48
N VAL A 130 14.72 -4.66 -12.72
CA VAL A 130 13.35 -5.09 -13.01
C VAL A 130 13.27 -6.63 -12.89
N PRO A 131 12.27 -7.19 -12.16
CA PRO A 131 12.04 -8.62 -12.13
C PRO A 131 11.84 -9.20 -13.53
N THR A 132 12.67 -10.18 -13.91
CA THR A 132 12.58 -10.90 -15.19
C THR A 132 11.48 -11.96 -15.14
N SER A 133 10.97 -12.38 -16.30
CA SER A 133 9.94 -13.44 -16.44
C SER A 133 10.34 -14.75 -15.76
N ASP A 134 11.62 -15.09 -15.73
CA ASP A 134 12.14 -16.28 -15.04
C ASP A 134 11.80 -16.30 -13.54
N LEU A 135 11.64 -15.13 -12.92
CA LEU A 135 11.27 -15.03 -11.51
C LEU A 135 9.83 -15.52 -11.25
N TYR A 136 9.00 -15.51 -12.29
CA TYR A 136 7.61 -15.97 -12.24
C TYR A 136 7.46 -17.45 -12.63
N LYS A 137 8.54 -18.10 -13.08
CA LYS A 137 8.51 -19.51 -13.49
C LYS A 137 8.22 -20.42 -12.28
N GLY A 138 7.24 -21.31 -12.42
CA GLY A 138 6.82 -22.22 -11.36
C GLY A 138 5.86 -21.61 -10.32
N LEU A 139 5.41 -20.37 -10.54
CA LEU A 139 4.35 -19.70 -9.77
C LEU A 139 3.01 -19.82 -10.51
N GLU A 140 2.53 -21.06 -10.64
CA GLU A 140 1.28 -21.41 -11.32
C GLU A 140 0.06 -21.17 -10.42
N PHE A 141 0.01 -20.02 -9.74
CA PHE A 141 -1.09 -19.67 -8.83
C PHE A 141 -2.42 -19.43 -9.56
N CYS A 142 -2.36 -19.10 -10.85
CA CYS A 142 -3.51 -18.71 -11.66
C CYS A 142 -4.01 -19.82 -12.61
N THR A 143 -3.36 -20.98 -12.63
CA THR A 143 -3.64 -22.04 -13.60
C THR A 143 -3.89 -23.36 -12.87
N GLU A 144 -5.15 -23.67 -12.62
CA GLU A 144 -5.60 -25.03 -12.34
C GLU A 144 -6.30 -25.52 -13.61
N PHE A 145 -5.64 -26.42 -14.34
CA PHE A 145 -6.23 -27.15 -15.47
C PHE A 145 -6.09 -28.65 -15.23
#